data_AF-A0A382NWY0-F1
#
_entry.id   AF-A0A382NWY0-F1
#
_cell.length_a   1.000
_cell.length_b   1.000
_cell.length_c   1.000
_cell.angle_alpha   90.00
_cell.angle_beta   90.00
_cell.angle_gamma   90.00
#
_symmetry.space_group_name_H-M   'P 1'
#
loop_
_entity.id
_entity.type
_entity.pdbx_description
1 polymer ?
#
loop_
_entity_poly.entity_id
_entity_poly.type
_entity_poly.pdbx_seq_one_letter_code
_entity_poly.pdbx_strand_id
1 'polypeptide(L)'
;MKNIILPFVLVALFTSCSSLEQKYIKLDVGSSKSDIAKIMGPAPYKFTHENVEAWRYAVVAGFGYCDYREFYIFQDTLILKNEYNRASIAGCTVGLKSIDWETVLLAAEEYSKTHPFKENELPRTNIVEQLKELNKLKESGVITEAEFKKAKESVLNK
;
A
#
# COMPACT_ATOMS: atom_id res chain seq x y z
N MET A 1 56.88 1.78 12.26
CA MET A 1 55.78 2.77 12.32
C MET A 1 55.70 3.51 11.00
N LYS A 2 54.74 3.16 10.14
CA LYS A 2 54.31 4.05 9.05
C LYS A 2 52.91 3.61 8.62
N ASN A 3 51.94 4.44 9.00
CA ASN A 3 50.52 4.25 8.76
C ASN A 3 50.26 4.27 7.25
N ILE A 4 49.74 3.18 6.71
CA ILE A 4 49.08 3.17 5.41
C ILE A 4 47.58 3.18 5.72
N ILE A 5 47.04 4.37 5.92
CA ILE A 5 45.59 4.63 5.95
C ILE A 5 45.30 5.39 4.66
N LEU A 6 44.79 4.68 3.65
CA LEU A 6 44.42 5.24 2.34
C LEU A 6 43.40 4.28 1.69
N PRO A 7 42.29 4.73 1.11
CA PRO A 7 41.14 5.37 1.73
C PRO A 7 39.85 4.56 1.40
N PHE A 8 39.17 3.99 2.39
CA PHE A 8 37.98 3.13 2.17
C PHE A 8 36.65 3.92 2.03
N VAL A 9 36.69 5.20 1.64
CA VAL A 9 35.55 6.14 1.80
C VAL A 9 35.10 6.77 0.48
N LEU A 10 35.18 6.07 -0.66
CA LEU A 10 34.76 6.65 -1.96
C LEU A 10 33.78 5.81 -2.79
N VAL A 11 33.01 4.90 -2.17
CA VAL A 11 32.00 4.08 -2.89
C VAL A 11 30.56 4.36 -2.42
N ALA A 12 30.34 5.25 -1.45
CA ALA A 12 29.04 5.40 -0.79
C ALA A 12 28.05 6.41 -1.42
N LEU A 13 28.26 6.92 -2.64
CA LEU A 13 27.42 8.01 -3.19
C LEU A 13 26.73 7.73 -4.53
N PHE A 14 26.76 6.50 -5.05
CA PHE A 14 25.85 6.12 -6.15
C PHE A 14 24.50 5.63 -5.62
N THR A 15 23.87 6.39 -4.71
CA THR A 15 22.43 6.24 -4.51
C THR A 15 21.76 6.85 -5.72
N SER A 16 21.45 6.02 -6.72
CA SER A 16 20.69 6.46 -7.89
C SER A 16 19.35 7.00 -7.42
N CYS A 17 19.20 8.32 -7.38
CA CYS A 17 17.92 8.98 -7.23
C CYS A 17 17.16 8.75 -8.53
N SER A 18 16.48 7.61 -8.65
CA SER A 18 15.66 7.30 -9.82
C SER A 18 14.45 8.24 -9.84
N SER A 19 14.14 8.81 -11.00
CA SER A 19 12.98 9.68 -11.14
C SER A 19 11.68 8.93 -10.82
N LEU A 20 10.61 9.68 -10.52
CA LEU A 20 9.30 9.10 -10.23
C LEU A 20 8.80 8.24 -11.40
N GLU A 21 9.01 8.71 -12.63
CA GLU A 21 8.70 7.99 -13.87
C GLU A 21 9.43 6.65 -13.98
N GLN A 22 10.76 6.63 -13.74
CA GLN A 22 11.54 5.38 -13.80
C GLN A 22 11.08 4.34 -12.77
N LYS A 23 10.57 4.78 -11.62
CA LYS A 23 9.99 3.89 -10.62
C LYS A 23 8.61 3.40 -11.05
N TYR A 24 7.80 4.27 -11.61
CA TYR A 24 6.45 3.96 -12.09
C TYR A 24 6.45 2.90 -13.20
N ILE A 25 7.36 3.01 -14.18
CA ILE A 25 7.47 2.06 -15.30
C ILE A 25 7.87 0.64 -14.83
N LYS A 26 8.52 0.50 -13.68
CA LYS A 26 8.90 -0.81 -13.11
C LYS A 26 7.75 -1.58 -12.46
N LEU A 27 6.58 -0.94 -12.32
CA LEU A 27 5.42 -1.50 -11.63
C LEU A 27 4.29 -1.69 -12.64
N ASP A 28 3.79 -2.92 -12.71
CA ASP A 28 2.68 -3.30 -13.58
C ASP A 28 1.51 -3.87 -12.78
N VAL A 29 0.32 -3.84 -13.36
CA VAL A 29 -0.86 -4.51 -12.80
C VAL A 29 -0.49 -5.97 -12.49
N GLY A 30 -0.82 -6.41 -11.27
CA GLY A 30 -0.35 -7.68 -10.71
C GLY A 30 0.85 -7.56 -9.76
N SER A 31 1.57 -6.43 -9.73
CA SER A 31 2.65 -6.21 -8.77
C SER A 31 2.15 -6.24 -7.34
N SER A 32 2.93 -6.78 -6.41
CA SER A 32 2.51 -6.81 -5.00
C SER A 32 2.59 -5.42 -4.36
N LYS A 33 1.79 -5.19 -3.32
CA LYS A 33 1.90 -4.01 -2.45
C LYS A 33 3.31 -3.85 -1.89
N SER A 34 3.98 -4.95 -1.61
CA SER A 34 5.36 -4.97 -1.11
C SER A 34 6.35 -4.47 -2.17
N ASP A 35 6.15 -4.83 -3.44
CA ASP A 35 6.96 -4.34 -4.55
C ASP A 35 6.76 -2.84 -4.76
N ILE A 36 5.50 -2.37 -4.69
CA ILE A 36 5.19 -0.93 -4.74
C ILE A 36 5.95 -0.20 -3.63
N ALA A 37 5.85 -0.69 -2.39
CA ALA A 37 6.52 -0.09 -1.24
C ALA A 37 8.05 -0.07 -1.40
N LYS A 38 8.63 -1.14 -1.95
CA LYS A 38 10.08 -1.27 -2.18
C LYS A 38 10.58 -0.33 -3.28
N ILE A 39 9.84 -0.20 -4.38
CA ILE A 39 10.24 0.58 -5.56
C ILE A 39 9.94 2.07 -5.36
N MET A 40 8.72 2.38 -4.93
CA MET A 40 8.27 3.77 -4.77
C MET A 40 8.72 4.38 -3.45
N GLY A 41 8.83 3.57 -2.40
CA GLY A 41 8.92 4.04 -1.02
C GLY A 41 7.54 4.26 -0.39
N PRO A 42 7.49 4.78 0.85
CA PRO A 42 6.22 5.04 1.53
C PRO A 42 5.38 6.05 0.74
N ALA A 43 4.11 5.74 0.51
CA ALA A 43 3.22 6.67 -0.17
C ALA A 43 2.86 7.84 0.76
N PRO A 44 3.09 9.11 0.33
CA PRO A 44 2.81 10.28 1.14
C PRO A 44 1.30 10.52 1.32
N TYR A 45 0.48 10.09 0.35
CA TYR A 45 -0.98 10.21 0.42
C TYR A 45 -1.61 8.84 0.23
N LYS A 46 -2.22 8.32 1.30
CA LYS A 46 -2.90 7.03 1.32
C LYS A 46 -4.37 7.24 1.65
N PHE A 47 -5.24 6.61 0.87
CA PHE A 47 -6.67 6.60 1.08
C PHE A 47 -7.16 5.16 0.97
N THR A 48 -8.20 4.83 1.73
CA THR A 48 -8.83 3.51 1.67
C THR A 48 -10.32 3.71 1.47
N HIS A 49 -10.88 2.95 0.53
CA HIS A 49 -12.31 2.86 0.34
C HIS A 49 -12.66 1.39 0.14
N GLU A 50 -13.55 0.89 0.99
CA GLU A 50 -13.86 -0.54 1.10
C GLU A 50 -12.58 -1.39 1.29
N ASN A 51 -12.27 -2.25 0.34
CA ASN A 51 -11.11 -3.15 0.32
C ASN A 51 -10.03 -2.71 -0.70
N VAL A 52 -10.11 -1.48 -1.20
CA VAL A 52 -9.12 -0.89 -2.11
C VAL A 52 -8.34 0.23 -1.41
N GLU A 53 -7.01 0.20 -1.54
CA GLU A 53 -6.12 1.26 -1.12
C GLU A 53 -5.64 2.08 -2.33
N ALA A 54 -5.72 3.40 -2.23
CA ALA A 54 -5.11 4.32 -3.18
C ALA A 54 -3.82 4.88 -2.58
N TRP A 55 -2.67 4.54 -3.18
CA TRP A 55 -1.35 5.05 -2.84
C TRP A 55 -0.94 6.08 -3.89
N ARG A 56 -0.80 7.34 -3.48
CA ARG A 56 -0.56 8.46 -4.40
C ARG A 56 0.75 9.17 -4.07
N TYR A 57 1.44 9.55 -5.12
CA TYR A 57 2.73 10.24 -5.11
C TYR A 57 2.61 11.51 -5.92
N ALA A 58 3.16 12.61 -5.40
CA ALA A 58 3.18 13.89 -6.08
C ALA A 58 4.55 14.54 -5.91
N VAL A 59 5.20 14.91 -7.01
CA VAL A 59 6.52 15.54 -7.00
C VAL A 59 6.55 16.75 -7.92
N VAL A 60 7.35 17.76 -7.56
CA VAL A 60 7.60 18.91 -8.43
C VAL A 60 8.46 18.43 -9.59
N ALA A 61 7.92 18.46 -10.80
CA ALA A 61 8.61 18.08 -12.02
C ALA A 61 9.19 19.29 -12.78
N GLY A 62 8.71 20.50 -12.47
CA GLY A 62 9.20 21.75 -13.04
C GLY A 62 8.58 22.97 -12.36
N PHE A 63 8.96 24.17 -12.81
CA PHE A 63 8.42 25.41 -12.23
C PHE A 63 6.90 25.48 -12.39
N GLY A 64 6.18 25.44 -11.27
CA GLY A 64 4.71 25.44 -11.24
C GLY A 64 4.06 24.18 -11.80
N TYR A 65 4.79 23.06 -11.93
CA TYR A 65 4.32 21.82 -12.54
C TYR A 65 4.65 20.60 -11.70
N CYS A 66 3.66 19.72 -11.54
CA CYS A 66 3.77 18.53 -10.71
C CYS A 66 3.43 17.27 -11.51
N ASP A 67 4.18 16.21 -11.22
CA ASP A 67 3.97 14.85 -11.70
C ASP A 67 3.27 14.03 -10.59
N TYR A 68 2.19 13.35 -10.98
CA TYR A 68 1.35 12.55 -10.10
C TYR A 68 1.29 11.10 -10.57
N ARG A 69 1.56 10.18 -9.65
CA ARG A 69 1.41 8.74 -9.86
C ARG A 69 0.48 8.17 -8.81
N GLU A 70 -0.42 7.30 -9.23
CA GLU A 70 -1.41 6.67 -8.38
C GLU A 70 -1.40 5.17 -8.60
N PHE A 71 -1.47 4.42 -7.51
CA PHE A 71 -1.54 2.98 -7.48
C PHE A 71 -2.76 2.58 -6.67
N TYR A 72 -3.63 1.77 -7.26
CA TYR A 72 -4.83 1.25 -6.62
C TYR A 72 -4.62 -0.23 -6.33
N ILE A 73 -4.68 -0.58 -5.06
CA ILE A 73 -4.24 -1.86 -4.53
C ILE A 73 -5.44 -2.56 -3.92
N PHE A 74 -5.71 -3.78 -4.39
CA PHE A 74 -6.77 -4.63 -3.88
C PHE A 74 -6.17 -5.99 -3.53
N GLN A 75 -6.46 -6.48 -2.33
CA GLN A 75 -5.92 -7.76 -1.82
C GLN A 75 -4.41 -7.89 -2.04
N ASP A 76 -3.66 -6.87 -1.59
CA ASP A 76 -2.19 -6.82 -1.68
C ASP A 76 -1.61 -6.79 -3.11
N THR A 77 -2.46 -6.57 -4.12
CA THR A 77 -2.08 -6.55 -5.53
C THR A 77 -2.45 -5.25 -6.22
N LEU A 78 -1.57 -4.74 -7.08
CA LEU A 78 -1.82 -3.59 -7.93
C LEU A 78 -2.87 -3.95 -9.00
N ILE A 79 -4.05 -3.34 -8.93
CA ILE A 79 -5.14 -3.58 -9.89
C ILE A 79 -5.26 -2.50 -10.96
N LEU A 80 -4.85 -1.28 -10.63
CA LEU A 80 -4.91 -0.14 -11.53
C LEU A 80 -3.79 0.84 -11.20
N LYS A 81 -3.16 1.41 -12.23
CA LYS A 81 -2.21 2.51 -12.10
C LYS A 81 -2.68 3.68 -12.94
N ASN A 82 -2.51 4.89 -12.44
CA ASN A 82 -2.86 6.12 -13.13
C ASN A 82 -1.72 7.12 -13.04
N GLU A 83 -1.62 7.95 -14.06
CA GLU A 83 -0.65 9.03 -14.13
C GLU A 83 -1.25 10.28 -14.73
N TYR A 84 -0.83 11.43 -14.21
CA TYR A 84 -1.14 12.70 -14.84
C TYR A 84 -0.15 13.74 -14.38
N ASN A 85 -0.10 14.82 -15.14
CA ASN A 85 0.61 16.02 -14.74
C ASN A 85 -0.35 17.18 -14.61
N ARG A 86 -0.03 18.14 -13.73
CA ARG A 86 -0.85 19.33 -13.55
C ARG A 86 0.00 20.53 -13.14
N ALA A 87 -0.35 21.69 -13.66
CA ALA A 87 0.17 22.95 -13.14
C ALA A 87 -0.36 23.19 -11.73
N SER A 88 0.53 23.46 -10.78
CA SER A 88 0.19 23.88 -9.42
C SER A 88 1.26 24.79 -8.86
N ILE A 89 0.94 26.08 -8.72
CA ILE A 89 1.85 27.09 -8.15
C ILE A 89 1.82 27.03 -6.62
N ALA A 90 0.70 26.61 -6.03
CA ALA A 90 0.50 26.49 -4.59
C ALA A 90 1.09 25.19 -3.98
N GLY A 91 1.76 24.36 -4.79
CA GLY A 91 2.37 23.09 -4.39
C GLY A 91 1.60 21.86 -4.85
N CYS A 92 2.28 20.73 -4.95
CA CYS A 92 1.73 19.54 -5.60
C CYS A 92 0.53 18.93 -4.87
N THR A 93 0.44 19.06 -3.55
CA THR A 93 -0.71 18.56 -2.78
C THR A 93 -2.03 19.17 -3.27
N VAL A 94 -2.05 20.47 -3.59
CA VAL A 94 -3.26 21.19 -4.04
C VAL A 94 -3.71 20.74 -5.43
N GLY A 95 -2.77 20.25 -6.24
CA GLY A 95 -3.08 19.78 -7.59
C GLY A 95 -3.59 18.34 -7.66
N LEU A 96 -3.62 17.60 -6.54
CA LEU A 96 -4.18 16.24 -6.47
C LEU A 96 -5.64 16.23 -6.94
N LYS A 97 -5.98 15.34 -7.87
CA LYS A 97 -7.37 15.13 -8.30
C LYS A 97 -8.16 14.38 -7.23
N SER A 98 -9.48 14.52 -7.23
CA SER A 98 -10.34 13.56 -6.53
C SER A 98 -10.17 12.17 -7.14
N ILE A 99 -10.25 11.14 -6.32
CA ILE A 99 -10.24 9.76 -6.79
C ILE A 99 -11.64 9.43 -7.31
N ASP A 100 -11.72 8.89 -8.52
CA ASP A 100 -12.94 8.31 -9.06
C ASP A 100 -13.08 6.88 -8.52
N TRP A 101 -13.73 6.75 -7.38
CA TRP A 101 -13.88 5.46 -6.70
C TRP A 101 -14.77 4.50 -7.48
N GLU A 102 -15.71 4.96 -8.30
CA GLU A 102 -16.57 4.08 -9.11
C GLU A 102 -15.72 3.29 -10.12
N THR A 103 -14.88 3.99 -10.89
CA THR A 103 -13.94 3.35 -11.82
C THR A 103 -12.99 2.39 -11.12
N VAL A 104 -12.49 2.77 -9.93
CA VAL A 104 -11.54 1.95 -9.16
C VAL A 104 -12.21 0.67 -8.62
N LEU A 105 -13.43 0.78 -8.10
CA LEU A 105 -14.18 -0.37 -7.58
C LEU A 105 -14.59 -1.34 -8.70
N LEU A 106 -14.97 -0.82 -9.87
CA LEU A 106 -15.22 -1.66 -11.05
C LEU A 106 -13.98 -2.47 -11.45
N ALA A 107 -12.79 -1.86 -11.42
CA ALA A 107 -11.53 -2.58 -11.67
C ALA A 107 -11.25 -3.67 -10.63
N ALA A 108 -11.58 -3.42 -9.35
CA ALA A 108 -11.45 -4.42 -8.29
C ALA A 108 -12.42 -5.59 -8.48
N GLU A 109 -13.66 -5.33 -8.88
CA GLU A 109 -14.63 -6.36 -9.21
C GLU A 109 -14.20 -7.22 -10.41
N GLU A 110 -13.69 -6.59 -11.47
CA GLU A 110 -13.16 -7.30 -12.65
C GLU A 110 -11.94 -8.16 -12.29
N TYR A 111 -11.02 -7.61 -11.49
CA TYR A 111 -9.87 -8.35 -10.99
C TYR A 111 -10.31 -9.56 -10.16
N SER A 112 -11.30 -9.41 -9.29
CA SER A 112 -11.83 -10.50 -8.45
C SER A 112 -12.45 -11.63 -9.27
N LYS A 113 -13.08 -11.31 -10.41
CA LYS A 113 -13.67 -12.32 -11.32
C LYS A 113 -12.59 -13.15 -12.02
N THR A 114 -11.47 -12.53 -12.36
CA THR A 114 -10.36 -13.17 -13.10
C THR A 114 -9.34 -13.85 -12.19
N HIS A 115 -9.26 -13.40 -10.92
CA HIS A 115 -8.38 -13.92 -9.89
C HIS A 115 -9.22 -14.35 -8.68
N PRO A 116 -10.07 -15.39 -8.82
CA PRO A 116 -10.92 -15.85 -7.74
C PRO A 116 -10.04 -16.22 -6.55
N PHE A 117 -10.35 -15.61 -5.42
CA PHE A 117 -9.63 -15.83 -4.18
C PHE A 117 -9.70 -17.32 -3.84
N LYS A 118 -8.54 -18.00 -3.84
CA LYS A 118 -8.47 -19.34 -3.26
C LYS A 118 -8.62 -19.15 -1.76
N GLU A 119 -9.74 -19.58 -1.20
CA GLU A 119 -10.11 -19.46 0.22
C GLU A 119 -8.99 -19.93 1.20
N ASN A 120 -8.00 -20.68 0.70
CA ASN A 120 -6.82 -21.14 1.41
C ASN A 120 -5.69 -20.10 1.58
N GLU A 121 -5.81 -18.91 0.97
CA GLU A 121 -4.86 -17.79 1.09
C GLU A 121 -5.46 -16.58 1.83
N LEU A 122 -6.57 -16.76 2.55
CA LEU A 122 -6.93 -15.80 3.59
C LEU A 122 -5.71 -15.71 4.52
N PRO A 123 -5.15 -14.52 4.81
CA PRO A 123 -4.11 -14.43 5.82
C PRO A 123 -4.66 -15.18 7.02
N ARG A 124 -3.96 -16.23 7.46
CA ARG A 124 -4.23 -16.83 8.76
C ARG A 124 -4.19 -15.65 9.70
N THR A 125 -5.35 -15.09 10.04
CA THR A 125 -5.45 -14.01 10.99
C THR A 125 -4.72 -14.57 12.17
N ASN A 126 -3.57 -13.95 12.49
CA ASN A 126 -2.74 -14.43 13.58
C ASN A 126 -3.69 -14.63 14.76
N ILE A 127 -3.53 -15.70 15.53
CA ILE A 127 -4.34 -15.98 16.72
C ILE A 127 -4.54 -14.68 17.53
N VAL A 128 -3.53 -13.80 17.56
CA VAL A 128 -3.57 -12.44 18.12
C VAL A 128 -4.69 -11.55 17.54
N GLU A 129 -4.87 -11.47 16.23
CA GLU A 129 -5.89 -10.65 15.56
C GLU A 129 -7.31 -11.20 15.84
N GLN A 130 -7.49 -12.52 15.77
CA GLN A 130 -8.77 -13.18 16.08
C GLN A 130 -9.16 -12.95 17.55
N LEU A 131 -8.20 -13.01 18.46
CA LEU A 131 -8.42 -12.71 19.88
C LEU A 131 -8.76 -11.23 20.12
N LYS A 132 -8.18 -10.31 19.34
CA LYS A 132 -8.45 -8.87 19.43
C LYS A 132 -9.87 -8.54 18.98
N GLU A 133 -10.33 -9.13 17.88
CA GLU A 133 -11.72 -8.98 17.42
C GLU A 133 -12.73 -9.59 18.40
N LEU A 134 -12.45 -10.79 18.91
CA LEU A 134 -13.28 -11.42 19.95
C LEU A 134 -13.38 -10.54 21.20
N ASN A 135 -12.28 -9.93 21.62
CA ASN A 135 -12.29 -9.04 22.79
C ASN A 135 -13.12 -7.78 22.53
N LYS A 136 -13.03 -7.20 21.33
CA LYS A 136 -13.85 -6.04 20.92
C LYS A 136 -15.34 -6.38 20.93
N LEU A 137 -15.74 -7.57 20.46
CA LEU A 137 -17.13 -8.02 20.47
C LEU A 137 -17.69 -8.21 21.87
N LYS A 138 -16.87 -8.73 22.80
CA LYS A 138 -17.22 -8.86 24.22
C LYS A 138 -17.36 -7.48 24.87
N GLU A 139 -16.41 -6.57 24.64
CA GLU A 139 -16.45 -5.20 25.18
C GLU A 139 -17.65 -4.41 24.64
N SER A 140 -18.07 -4.65 23.40
CA SER A 140 -19.28 -4.06 22.83
C SER A 140 -20.59 -4.74 23.27
N GLY A 141 -20.54 -5.79 24.09
CA GLY A 141 -21.72 -6.53 24.56
C GLY A 141 -22.45 -7.32 23.47
N VAL A 142 -21.80 -7.53 22.31
CA VAL A 142 -22.37 -8.27 21.17
C VAL A 142 -22.40 -9.77 21.45
N ILE A 143 -21.43 -10.24 22.25
CA ILE A 143 -21.35 -11.62 22.71
C ILE A 143 -21.25 -11.67 24.24
N THR A 144 -21.80 -12.73 24.82
CA THR A 144 -21.75 -13.00 26.26
C THR A 144 -20.38 -13.55 26.68
N GLU A 145 -20.08 -13.53 27.99
CA GLU A 145 -18.83 -14.10 28.53
C GLU A 145 -18.67 -15.59 28.18
N ALA A 146 -19.77 -16.34 28.18
CA ALA A 146 -19.78 -17.76 27.85
C ALA A 146 -19.45 -18.01 26.37
N GLU A 147 -20.02 -17.19 25.48
CA GLU A 147 -19.75 -17.24 24.04
C GLU A 147 -18.32 -16.82 23.73
N PHE A 148 -17.81 -15.77 24.39
CA PHE A 148 -16.42 -15.35 24.30
C PHE A 148 -15.46 -16.46 24.72
N LYS A 149 -15.71 -17.12 25.86
CA LYS A 149 -14.85 -18.22 26.35
C LYS A 149 -14.81 -19.39 25.37
N LYS A 150 -15.97 -19.82 24.86
CA LYS A 150 -16.08 -20.90 23.88
C LYS A 150 -15.39 -20.56 22.55
N ALA A 151 -15.57 -19.33 22.08
CA ALA A 151 -14.94 -18.85 20.85
C ALA A 151 -13.41 -18.74 21.01
N LYS A 152 -12.93 -18.24 22.16
CA LYS A 152 -11.51 -18.15 22.48
C LYS A 152 -10.84 -19.53 22.53
N GLU A 153 -11.48 -20.53 23.13
CA GLU A 153 -10.98 -21.92 23.15
C GLU A 153 -10.89 -22.52 21.73
N SER A 154 -11.89 -22.25 20.88
CA SER A 154 -11.87 -22.66 19.47
C SER A 154 -10.72 -22.02 18.69
N VAL A 155 -10.42 -20.74 18.94
CA VAL A 155 -9.31 -20.01 18.30
C VAL A 155 -7.94 -20.50 18.78
N LEU A 156 -7.79 -20.84 20.06
CA LEU A 156 -6.52 -21.31 20.64
C LEU A 156 -6.18 -22.76 20.30
N ASN A 157 -7.17 -23.57 19.93
CA ASN A 157 -7.02 -24.99 19.60
C ASN A 157 -6.94 -25.28 18.08
N LYS A 158 -6.87 -24.24 17.23
CA LYS A 158 -6.62 -24.32 15.79
C LYS A 158 -5.12 -24.27 15.48
#